data_AF-A0A438MIS4-F1
#
_entry.id   AF-A0A438MIS4-F1
#
_cell.length_a   1.000
_cell.length_b   1.000
_cell.length_c   1.000
_cell.angle_alpha   90.00
_cell.angle_beta   90.00
_cell.angle_gamma   90.00
#
_symmetry.space_group_name_H-M   'P 1'
#
loop_
_entity.id
_entity.type
_entity.pdbx_description
1 polymer ?
#
loop_
_entity_poly.entity_id
_entity_poly.type
_entity_poly.pdbx_seq_one_letter_code
_entity_poly.pdbx_strand_id
1 'polypeptide(L)'
;MLKPLALKEQVSNIAKSTDGYAVTWAGVLSNANPWHFGEHVVATIVGQDAKGTEVVRLDQPLDAVPPGGSLAFTGQASAAEKPAKVTIQYRPAQWRPAARMASAFQPFPITRAQTLRQKDGSYLITGYVGNPYQTSASSLVVNALLRDKAGKLLGGGSTFVDDVKAGSPPRFILTVSGLPARADVAKTEITARTWGSTGRPYEDLALGGAVPVHTVKPKSDQFQEDRSTQVVSVPKQ
;
A
#
# COMPACT_ATOMS: atom_id res chain seq x y z
N MET A 1 17.18 -12.15 13.56
CA MET A 1 17.56 -11.42 12.32
C MET A 1 16.30 -10.96 11.62
N LEU A 2 16.25 -9.72 11.12
CA LEU A 2 15.09 -9.19 10.40
C LEU A 2 15.06 -9.74 8.97
N LYS A 3 13.86 -10.07 8.49
CA LYS A 3 13.64 -10.60 7.13
C LYS A 3 13.56 -9.45 6.14
N PRO A 4 14.14 -9.55 4.93
CA PRO A 4 13.96 -8.53 3.90
C PRO A 4 12.49 -8.38 3.51
N LEU A 5 12.13 -7.22 2.95
CA LEU A 5 10.83 -7.09 2.28
C LEU A 5 10.77 -8.09 1.12
N ALA A 6 9.62 -8.74 0.97
CA ALA A 6 9.37 -9.66 -0.12
C ALA A 6 8.39 -9.04 -1.11
N LEU A 7 8.80 -8.96 -2.37
CA LEU A 7 7.88 -8.68 -3.47
C LEU A 7 6.96 -9.89 -3.66
N LYS A 8 5.66 -9.69 -3.48
CA LYS A 8 4.64 -10.72 -3.68
C LYS A 8 4.23 -10.82 -5.14
N GLU A 9 4.06 -9.68 -5.79
CA GLU A 9 3.62 -9.58 -7.16
C GLU A 9 4.01 -8.22 -7.74
N GLN A 10 4.18 -8.19 -9.05
CA GLN A 10 4.37 -6.98 -9.82
C GLN A 10 3.81 -7.16 -11.23
N VAL A 11 3.45 -6.05 -11.86
CA VAL A 11 3.12 -5.97 -13.27
C VAL A 11 3.58 -4.63 -13.80
N SER A 12 3.93 -4.60 -15.08
CA SER A 12 4.20 -3.38 -15.82
C SER A 12 3.52 -3.46 -17.18
N ASN A 13 2.96 -2.35 -17.64
CA ASN A 13 2.34 -2.25 -18.95
C ASN A 13 2.95 -1.09 -19.73
N ILE A 14 2.89 -1.22 -21.06
CA ILE A 14 3.42 -0.25 -21.99
C ILE A 14 2.30 0.05 -22.98
N ALA A 15 1.84 1.29 -22.99
CA ALA A 15 0.81 1.78 -23.89
C ALA A 15 1.35 2.91 -24.74
N LYS A 16 0.91 3.00 -26.01
CA LYS A 16 1.21 4.16 -26.84
C LYS A 16 0.46 5.37 -26.31
N SER A 17 1.14 6.51 -26.18
CA SER A 17 0.54 7.80 -25.82
C SER A 17 0.83 8.85 -26.91
N THR A 18 0.28 10.05 -26.76
CA THR A 18 0.51 11.19 -27.66
C THR A 18 1.99 11.53 -27.81
N ASP A 19 2.73 11.51 -26.71
CA ASP A 19 4.11 12.00 -26.63
C ASP A 19 5.15 10.89 -26.59
N GLY A 20 4.76 9.66 -26.95
CA GLY A 20 5.64 8.49 -26.92
C GLY A 20 4.93 7.25 -26.42
N TYR A 21 5.35 6.78 -25.25
CA TYR A 21 4.81 5.60 -24.58
C TYR A 21 4.62 5.90 -23.09
N ALA A 22 3.49 5.45 -22.54
CA ALA A 22 3.25 5.41 -21.11
C ALA A 22 3.69 4.05 -20.57
N VAL A 23 4.58 4.06 -19.58
CA VAL A 23 4.95 2.90 -18.79
C VAL A 23 4.23 2.99 -17.46
N THR A 24 3.36 2.04 -17.18
CA THR A 24 2.65 1.96 -15.88
C THR A 24 3.10 0.72 -15.14
N TRP A 25 3.10 0.77 -13.81
CA TRP A 25 3.41 -0.38 -12.98
C TRP A 25 2.55 -0.42 -11.73
N ALA A 26 2.41 -1.63 -11.20
CA ALA A 26 1.85 -1.90 -9.90
C ALA A 26 2.60 -3.05 -9.24
N GLY A 27 2.68 -3.04 -7.92
CA GLY A 27 3.26 -4.14 -7.17
C GLY A 27 2.82 -4.15 -5.72
N VAL A 28 3.13 -5.27 -5.06
CA VAL A 28 2.84 -5.47 -3.64
C VAL A 28 4.09 -5.96 -2.91
N LEU A 29 4.57 -5.14 -1.98
CA LEU A 29 5.61 -5.53 -1.03
C LEU A 29 4.96 -6.09 0.23
N SER A 30 5.63 -7.03 0.87
CA SER A 30 5.21 -7.62 2.14
C SER A 30 6.33 -7.55 3.17
N ASN A 31 5.94 -7.27 4.41
CA ASN A 31 6.82 -7.19 5.56
C ASN A 31 6.52 -8.34 6.52
N ALA A 32 7.43 -9.29 6.62
CA ALA A 32 7.29 -10.43 7.52
C ALA A 32 7.74 -10.13 8.97
N ASN A 33 8.17 -8.91 9.27
CA ASN A 33 8.63 -8.52 10.60
C ASN A 33 7.47 -7.86 11.38
N PRO A 34 6.91 -8.51 12.42
CA PRO A 34 5.68 -8.05 13.08
C PRO A 34 5.87 -6.83 14.00
N TRP A 35 7.12 -6.43 14.25
CA TRP A 35 7.49 -5.36 15.19
C TRP A 35 8.32 -4.24 14.56
N HIS A 36 8.48 -4.23 13.24
CA HIS A 36 9.33 -3.25 12.56
C HIS A 36 8.64 -2.71 11.31
N PHE A 37 8.70 -1.39 11.13
CA PHE A 37 8.40 -0.77 9.84
C PHE A 37 9.57 -0.97 8.88
N GLY A 38 9.24 -1.23 7.61
CA GLY A 38 10.19 -1.09 6.52
C GLY A 38 10.13 0.32 5.95
N GLU A 39 11.07 1.17 6.31
CA GLU A 39 11.09 2.60 5.96
C GLU A 39 12.08 2.90 4.82
N HIS A 40 11.92 4.08 4.22
CA HIS A 40 12.81 4.61 3.17
C HIS A 40 13.02 3.65 1.99
N VAL A 41 12.00 2.87 1.66
CA VAL A 41 12.02 1.95 0.52
C VAL A 41 11.95 2.76 -0.76
N VAL A 42 12.77 2.39 -1.74
CA VAL A 42 12.75 2.99 -3.08
C VAL A 42 12.59 1.88 -4.09
N ALA A 43 11.57 1.99 -4.95
CA ALA A 43 11.45 1.18 -6.16
C ALA A 43 12.19 1.87 -7.31
N THR A 44 13.11 1.16 -7.96
CA THR A 44 13.79 1.61 -9.18
C THR A 44 13.13 0.91 -10.37
N ILE A 45 12.53 1.69 -11.25
CA ILE A 45 11.87 1.24 -12.47
C ILE A 45 12.80 1.55 -13.63
N VAL A 46 13.13 0.54 -14.43
CA VAL A 46 13.99 0.66 -15.62
C VAL A 46 13.29 0.01 -16.80
N GLY A 47 13.01 0.80 -17.83
CA GLY A 47 12.53 0.34 -19.13
C GLY A 47 13.66 0.33 -20.15
N GLN A 48 13.83 -0.79 -20.83
CA GLN A 48 14.84 -1.00 -21.87
C GLN A 48 14.17 -1.26 -23.21
N ASP A 49 14.75 -0.72 -24.30
CA ASP A 49 14.36 -1.03 -25.67
C ASP A 49 14.73 -2.47 -26.07
N ALA A 50 14.49 -2.84 -27.34
CA ALA A 50 14.82 -4.17 -27.86
C ALA A 50 16.33 -4.44 -27.97
N LYS A 51 17.18 -3.40 -27.94
CA LYS A 51 18.64 -3.48 -28.00
C LYS A 51 19.27 -3.49 -26.60
N GLY A 52 18.48 -3.29 -25.54
CA GLY A 52 18.93 -3.20 -24.15
C GLY A 52 19.27 -1.78 -23.70
N THR A 53 19.05 -0.76 -24.53
CA THR A 53 19.24 0.65 -24.17
C THR A 53 18.18 1.07 -23.17
N GLU A 54 18.59 1.76 -22.10
CA GLU A 54 17.64 2.35 -21.16
C GLU A 54 16.91 3.53 -21.81
N VAL A 55 15.58 3.44 -21.87
CA VAL A 55 14.70 4.46 -22.46
C VAL A 55 13.82 5.15 -21.42
N VAL A 56 13.78 4.61 -20.21
CA VAL A 56 13.15 5.24 -19.04
C VAL A 56 13.76 4.70 -17.75
N ARG A 57 14.03 5.60 -16.80
CA ARG A 57 14.42 5.25 -15.43
C ARG A 57 13.78 6.18 -14.44
N LEU A 58 13.20 5.61 -13.39
CA LEU A 58 12.58 6.35 -12.30
C LEU A 58 12.92 5.68 -10.97
N ASP A 59 13.36 6.48 -10.00
CA ASP A 59 13.45 6.07 -8.60
C ASP A 59 12.20 6.62 -7.88
N GLN A 60 11.30 5.73 -7.46
CA GLN A 60 10.06 6.04 -6.76
C GLN A 60 10.24 5.76 -5.25
N PRO A 61 10.24 6.80 -4.40
CA PRO A 61 10.09 6.63 -2.96
C PRO A 61 8.75 5.97 -2.64
N LEU A 62 8.78 4.96 -1.78
CA LEU A 62 7.59 4.24 -1.34
C LEU A 62 7.23 4.60 0.10
N ASP A 63 5.96 4.39 0.45
CA ASP A 63 5.50 4.56 1.81
C ASP A 63 6.08 3.48 2.75
N ALA A 64 6.15 3.77 4.05
CA ALA A 64 6.69 2.82 5.03
C ALA A 64 5.87 1.53 5.16
N VAL A 65 6.42 0.36 4.86
CA VAL A 65 5.69 -0.90 4.92
C VAL A 65 5.37 -1.26 6.39
N PRO A 66 4.08 -1.40 6.77
CA PRO A 66 3.70 -1.59 8.17
C PRO A 66 4.18 -2.93 8.73
N PRO A 67 4.33 -3.06 10.06
CA PRO A 67 4.73 -4.31 10.70
C PRO A 67 3.78 -5.45 10.38
N GLY A 68 4.31 -6.57 9.90
CA GLY A 68 3.52 -7.75 9.52
C GLY A 68 2.57 -7.56 8.33
N GLY A 69 2.57 -6.38 7.69
CA GLY A 69 1.60 -6.02 6.66
C GLY A 69 2.16 -5.99 5.24
N SER A 70 1.41 -5.36 4.35
CA SER A 70 1.77 -5.18 2.93
C SER A 70 1.69 -3.72 2.50
N LEU A 71 2.32 -3.44 1.36
CA LEU A 71 2.26 -2.16 0.67
C LEU A 71 1.94 -2.42 -0.79
N ALA A 72 0.75 -2.02 -1.22
CA ALA A 72 0.47 -1.79 -2.63
C ALA A 72 1.12 -0.47 -3.07
N PHE A 73 1.80 -0.47 -4.21
CA PHE A 73 2.36 0.73 -4.83
C PHE A 73 2.10 0.70 -6.33
N THR A 74 1.91 1.87 -6.91
CA THR A 74 1.68 2.05 -8.34
C THR A 74 2.42 3.28 -8.84
N GLY A 75 2.59 3.38 -10.14
CA GLY A 75 3.19 4.57 -10.74
C GLY A 75 3.13 4.55 -12.26
N GLN A 76 3.55 5.67 -12.84
CA GLN A 76 3.62 5.85 -14.27
C GLN A 76 4.82 6.74 -14.64
N ALA A 77 5.36 6.51 -15.83
CA ALA A 77 6.40 7.33 -16.44
C ALA A 77 6.21 7.36 -17.96
N SER A 78 6.63 8.45 -18.60
CA SER A 78 6.66 8.55 -20.05
C SER A 78 8.02 8.11 -20.59
N ALA A 79 8.03 7.45 -21.74
CA ALA A 79 9.21 7.09 -22.51
C ALA A 79 9.04 7.57 -23.95
N ALA A 80 10.06 8.22 -24.52
CA ALA A 80 10.02 8.66 -25.92
C ALA A 80 10.02 7.45 -26.88
N GLU A 81 10.85 6.45 -26.56
CA GLU A 81 10.97 5.21 -27.30
C GLU A 81 10.19 4.08 -26.64
N LYS A 82 9.82 3.05 -27.42
CA LYS A 82 9.06 1.91 -26.90
C LYS A 82 9.98 1.03 -26.06
N PRO A 83 9.74 0.87 -24.75
CA PRO A 83 10.43 -0.16 -24.00
C PRO A 83 9.96 -1.54 -24.49
N ALA A 84 10.89 -2.47 -24.66
CA ALA A 84 10.61 -3.88 -24.89
C ALA A 84 10.50 -4.65 -23.56
N LYS A 85 11.17 -4.17 -22.52
CA LYS A 85 11.20 -4.77 -21.19
C LYS A 85 11.14 -3.70 -20.12
N VAL A 86 10.41 -3.95 -19.05
CA VAL A 86 10.41 -3.12 -17.83
C VAL A 86 10.80 -3.99 -16.66
N THR A 87 11.69 -3.48 -15.82
CA THR A 87 12.15 -4.13 -14.60
C THR A 87 11.88 -3.21 -13.41
N ILE A 88 11.52 -3.83 -12.29
CA ILE A 88 11.27 -3.14 -11.02
C ILE A 88 12.18 -3.79 -9.99
N GLN A 89 13.02 -2.98 -9.37
CA GLN A 89 13.95 -3.38 -8.32
C GLN A 89 13.65 -2.57 -7.06
N TYR A 90 14.06 -3.08 -5.91
CA TYR A 90 13.83 -2.43 -4.61
C TYR A 90 15.15 -2.29 -3.88
N ARG A 91 15.36 -1.13 -3.27
CA ARG A 91 16.43 -0.99 -2.29
C ARG A 91 15.99 -1.62 -0.96
N PRO A 92 16.94 -2.20 -0.18
CA PRO A 92 16.64 -2.70 1.15
C PRO A 92 15.97 -1.63 2.02
N ALA A 93 14.97 -2.04 2.79
CA ALA A 93 14.31 -1.16 3.75
C ALA A 93 15.25 -0.81 4.90
N GLN A 94 15.09 0.39 5.45
CA GLN A 94 15.59 0.71 6.77
C GLN A 94 14.59 0.21 7.80
N TRP A 95 15.05 -0.66 8.69
CA TRP A 95 14.17 -1.24 9.71
C TRP A 95 14.10 -0.35 10.93
N ARG A 96 12.90 0.09 11.27
CA ARG A 96 12.64 0.83 12.50
C ARG A 96 11.69 0.05 13.41
N PRO A 97 12.03 -0.16 14.69
CA PRO A 97 11.08 -0.72 15.65
C PRO A 97 9.79 0.09 15.70
N ALA A 98 8.67 -0.62 15.67
CA ALA A 98 7.35 -0.02 15.84
C ALA A 98 7.08 0.26 17.33
N ALA A 99 6.50 1.41 17.63
CA ALA A 99 6.09 1.78 18.99
C ALA A 99 4.88 0.99 19.49
N ARG A 100 4.15 0.35 18.58
CA ARG A 100 2.95 -0.46 18.86
C ARG A 100 3.01 -1.80 18.12
N MET A 101 2.25 -2.77 18.61
CA MET A 101 2.07 -4.06 17.95
C MET A 101 1.28 -3.91 16.64
N ALA A 102 1.45 -4.87 15.72
CA ALA A 102 0.81 -4.85 14.40
C ALA A 102 -0.71 -4.60 14.43
N SER A 103 -1.42 -5.15 15.43
CA SER A 103 -2.87 -4.98 15.59
C SER A 103 -3.31 -3.55 15.96
N ALA A 104 -2.39 -2.66 16.34
CA ALA A 104 -2.72 -1.24 16.56
C ALA A 104 -2.91 -0.48 15.24
N PHE A 105 -2.39 -1.00 14.13
CA PHE A 105 -2.46 -0.37 12.80
C PHE A 105 -3.69 -0.87 12.03
N GLN A 106 -4.85 -0.35 12.42
CA GLN A 106 -6.14 -0.64 11.79
C GLN A 106 -6.20 -0.16 10.33
N PRO A 107 -6.73 -0.98 9.40
CA PRO A 107 -6.90 -0.59 8.00
C PRO A 107 -7.95 0.51 7.85
N PHE A 108 -7.70 1.45 6.93
CA PHE A 108 -8.67 2.49 6.59
C PHE A 108 -9.84 1.88 5.80
N PRO A 109 -11.09 1.96 6.30
CA PRO A 109 -12.23 1.30 5.67
C PRO A 109 -12.56 1.96 4.33
N ILE A 110 -12.71 1.13 3.29
CA ILE A 110 -13.20 1.55 1.98
C ILE A 110 -14.67 1.18 1.85
N THR A 111 -15.52 2.13 1.48
CA THR A 111 -16.96 1.91 1.33
C THR A 111 -17.48 2.43 0.00
N ARG A 112 -18.59 1.83 -0.47
CA ARG A 112 -19.29 2.19 -1.72
C ARG A 112 -18.34 2.28 -2.92
N ALA A 113 -17.36 1.38 -2.97
CA ALA A 113 -16.40 1.32 -4.05
C ALA A 113 -17.09 0.86 -5.35
N GLN A 114 -16.77 1.52 -6.45
CA GLN A 114 -17.22 1.18 -7.79
C GLN A 114 -16.04 1.20 -8.74
N THR A 115 -16.05 0.30 -9.71
CA THR A 115 -15.08 0.26 -10.82
C THR A 115 -15.85 0.22 -12.12
N LEU A 116 -15.64 1.23 -12.96
CA LEU A 116 -16.37 1.43 -14.20
C LEU A 116 -15.39 1.51 -15.35
N ARG A 117 -15.50 0.58 -16.29
CA ARG A 117 -14.72 0.61 -17.54
C ARG A 117 -15.22 1.77 -18.41
N GLN A 118 -14.30 2.61 -18.85
CA GLN A 118 -14.54 3.75 -19.72
C GLN A 118 -14.45 3.35 -21.20
N LYS A 119 -14.96 4.21 -22.10
CA LYS A 119 -14.97 3.96 -23.55
C LYS A 119 -13.56 3.86 -24.14
N ASP A 120 -12.58 4.55 -23.55
CA ASP A 120 -11.17 4.52 -23.95
C ASP A 120 -10.41 3.31 -23.40
N GLY A 121 -11.10 2.41 -22.69
CA GLY A 121 -10.50 1.23 -22.07
C GLY A 121 -9.85 1.47 -20.71
N SER A 122 -9.82 2.71 -20.22
CA SER A 122 -9.41 3.01 -18.84
C SER A 122 -10.49 2.56 -17.83
N TYR A 123 -10.13 2.55 -16.56
CA TYR A 123 -11.04 2.21 -15.46
C TYR A 123 -11.15 3.38 -14.51
N LEU A 124 -12.37 3.88 -14.32
CA LEU A 124 -12.70 4.87 -13.30
C LEU A 124 -13.06 4.13 -12.02
N ILE A 125 -12.30 4.39 -10.95
CA ILE A 125 -12.56 3.84 -9.62
C ILE A 125 -12.95 4.97 -8.69
N THR A 126 -14.08 4.78 -8.00
CA THR A 126 -14.58 5.74 -7.02
C THR A 126 -14.98 5.02 -5.74
N GLY A 127 -15.03 5.76 -4.64
CA GLY A 127 -15.50 5.24 -3.37
C GLY A 127 -15.29 6.27 -2.26
N TYR A 128 -15.41 5.81 -1.03
CA TYR A 128 -15.19 6.64 0.16
C TYR A 128 -14.18 5.96 1.08
N VAL A 129 -13.27 6.75 1.64
CA VAL A 129 -12.28 6.29 2.61
C VAL A 129 -12.65 6.83 3.98
N GLY A 130 -12.85 5.94 4.95
CA GLY A 130 -13.07 6.32 6.34
C GLY A 130 -11.77 6.32 7.13
N ASN A 131 -11.83 6.86 8.35
CA ASN A 131 -10.73 6.86 9.30
C ASN A 131 -11.10 6.03 10.53
N PRO A 132 -10.36 4.96 10.85
CA PRO A 132 -10.60 4.14 12.03
C PRO A 132 -9.97 4.73 13.30
N TYR A 133 -9.34 5.91 13.24
CA TYR A 133 -8.68 6.58 14.35
C TYR A 133 -9.45 7.80 14.83
N GLN A 134 -9.22 8.22 16.08
CA GLN A 134 -9.83 9.42 16.67
C GLN A 134 -9.27 10.70 16.05
N THR A 135 -7.99 10.70 15.72
CA THR A 135 -7.30 11.83 15.12
C THR A 135 -7.43 11.79 13.60
N SER A 136 -7.58 12.95 12.96
CA SER A 136 -7.63 13.05 11.49
C SER A 136 -6.32 12.54 10.87
N ALA A 137 -6.44 11.76 9.79
CA ALA A 137 -5.30 11.46 8.94
C ALA A 137 -5.07 12.63 7.98
N SER A 138 -3.88 13.23 8.04
CA SER A 138 -3.53 14.42 7.25
C SER A 138 -3.62 14.17 5.76
N SER A 139 -3.02 13.07 5.29
CA SER A 139 -3.07 12.63 3.90
C SER A 139 -2.98 11.10 3.81
N LEU A 140 -3.88 10.52 3.04
CA LEU A 140 -3.90 9.09 2.72
C LEU A 140 -3.61 8.88 1.24
N VAL A 141 -2.78 7.89 0.94
CA VAL A 141 -2.68 7.33 -0.41
C VAL A 141 -3.72 6.24 -0.55
N VAL A 142 -4.60 6.36 -1.54
CA VAL A 142 -5.55 5.32 -1.94
C VAL A 142 -4.98 4.63 -3.18
N ASN A 143 -4.64 3.36 -3.05
CA ASN A 143 -4.19 2.51 -4.17
C ASN A 143 -5.34 1.60 -4.61
N ALA A 144 -5.53 1.48 -5.92
CA ALA A 144 -6.41 0.48 -6.52
C ALA A 144 -5.59 -0.46 -7.42
N LEU A 145 -5.64 -1.75 -7.11
CA LEU A 145 -5.04 -2.81 -7.89
C LEU A 145 -6.13 -3.55 -8.66
N LEU A 146 -5.95 -3.66 -9.98
CA LEU A 146 -6.90 -4.33 -10.88
C LEU A 146 -6.43 -5.76 -11.14
N ARG A 147 -7.34 -6.70 -11.00
CA ARG A 147 -7.08 -8.14 -11.13
C ARG A 147 -8.01 -8.81 -12.13
N ASP A 148 -7.51 -9.85 -12.78
CA ASP A 148 -8.34 -10.74 -13.60
C ASP A 148 -9.16 -11.72 -12.73
N LYS A 149 -9.94 -12.59 -13.39
CA LYS A 149 -10.76 -13.62 -12.73
C LYS A 149 -9.96 -14.63 -11.92
N ALA A 150 -8.69 -14.85 -12.27
CA ALA A 150 -7.78 -15.75 -11.56
C ALA A 150 -7.05 -15.05 -10.39
N GLY A 151 -7.28 -13.75 -10.19
CA GLY A 151 -6.63 -12.95 -9.14
C GLY A 151 -5.27 -12.39 -9.55
N LYS A 152 -4.82 -12.58 -10.80
CA LYS A 152 -3.55 -12.05 -11.29
C LYS A 152 -3.61 -10.54 -11.38
N LEU A 153 -2.56 -9.87 -10.92
CA LEU A 153 -2.40 -8.43 -11.01
C LEU A 153 -2.26 -7.99 -12.48
N LEU A 154 -3.13 -7.09 -12.93
CA LEU A 154 -3.17 -6.53 -14.29
C LEU A 154 -2.57 -5.12 -14.36
N GLY A 155 -2.73 -4.35 -13.29
CA GLY A 155 -2.22 -2.97 -13.16
C GLY A 155 -2.81 -2.30 -11.94
N GLY A 156 -2.63 -0.99 -11.84
CA GLY A 156 -3.20 -0.22 -10.74
C GLY A 156 -2.96 1.27 -10.91
N GLY A 157 -3.53 2.04 -9.99
CA GLY A 157 -3.29 3.47 -9.87
C GLY A 157 -3.48 3.94 -8.45
N SER A 158 -3.04 5.16 -8.19
CA SER A 158 -3.11 5.79 -6.88
C SER A 158 -3.71 7.19 -6.96
N THR A 159 -4.35 7.61 -5.89
CA THR A 159 -4.78 8.99 -5.65
C THR A 159 -4.55 9.35 -4.19
N PHE A 160 -4.73 10.63 -3.86
CA PHE A 160 -4.56 11.14 -2.50
C PHE A 160 -5.89 11.67 -1.97
N VAL A 161 -6.08 11.53 -0.66
CA VAL A 161 -7.21 12.12 0.04
C VAL A 161 -6.70 12.73 1.33
N ASP A 162 -6.96 14.02 1.50
CA ASP A 162 -6.48 14.78 2.65
C ASP A 162 -7.58 14.96 3.70
N ASP A 163 -7.16 15.29 4.92
CA ASP A 163 -8.03 15.60 6.08
C ASP A 163 -9.13 14.56 6.32
N VAL A 164 -8.75 13.28 6.38
CA VAL A 164 -9.70 12.16 6.54
C VAL A 164 -10.08 12.04 8.02
N LYS A 165 -11.32 12.42 8.35
CA LYS A 165 -11.85 12.42 9.73
C LYS A 165 -12.70 11.19 10.02
N ALA A 166 -12.75 10.78 11.29
CA ALA A 166 -13.70 9.77 11.74
C ALA A 166 -15.14 10.22 11.47
N GLY A 167 -15.99 9.31 11.00
CA GLY A 167 -17.41 9.57 10.75
C GLY A 167 -17.75 10.45 9.53
N SER A 168 -16.77 11.10 8.90
CA SER A 168 -16.96 11.94 7.71
C SER A 168 -16.06 11.47 6.57
N PRO A 169 -16.37 10.32 5.93
CA PRO A 169 -15.48 9.73 4.94
C PRO A 169 -15.48 10.56 3.65
N PRO A 170 -14.34 11.15 3.23
CA PRO A 170 -14.22 11.82 1.94
C PRO A 170 -14.32 10.84 0.76
N ARG A 171 -14.78 11.37 -0.38
CA ARG A 171 -14.81 10.63 -1.65
C ARG A 171 -13.42 10.63 -2.28
N PHE A 172 -13.00 9.48 -2.80
CA PHE A 172 -11.87 9.38 -3.72
C PHE A 172 -12.33 9.07 -5.14
N ILE A 173 -11.57 9.56 -6.11
CA ILE A 173 -11.72 9.29 -7.54
C ILE A 173 -10.32 9.04 -8.08
N LEU A 174 -10.14 7.95 -8.81
CA LEU A 174 -8.89 7.65 -9.51
C LEU A 174 -9.19 6.95 -10.83
N THR A 175 -8.31 7.15 -11.81
CA THR A 175 -8.40 6.50 -13.13
C THR A 175 -7.17 5.63 -13.33
N VAL A 176 -7.38 4.38 -13.74
CA VAL A 176 -6.31 3.46 -14.14
C VAL A 176 -6.35 3.31 -15.66
N SER A 177 -5.26 3.70 -16.30
CA SER A 177 -5.09 3.61 -17.76
C SER A 177 -3.86 2.76 -18.11
N GLY A 178 -3.64 2.55 -19.40
CA GLY A 178 -2.45 1.83 -19.88
C GLY A 178 -2.48 0.31 -19.67
N LEU A 179 -3.64 -0.28 -19.36
CA LEU A 179 -3.80 -1.73 -19.36
C LEU A 179 -3.73 -2.31 -20.78
N PRO A 180 -3.38 -3.60 -20.94
CA PRO A 180 -3.47 -4.28 -22.23
C PRO A 180 -4.90 -4.24 -22.79
N ALA A 181 -5.06 -4.05 -24.10
CA ALA A 181 -6.37 -3.89 -24.73
C ALA A 181 -7.36 -5.05 -24.48
N ARG A 182 -6.83 -6.26 -24.24
CA ARG A 182 -7.60 -7.48 -23.92
C ARG A 182 -7.70 -7.78 -22.43
N ALA A 183 -7.29 -6.86 -21.56
CA ALA A 183 -7.39 -7.05 -20.11
C ALA A 183 -8.87 -7.13 -19.70
N ASP A 184 -9.24 -8.25 -19.07
CA ASP A 184 -10.57 -8.46 -18.48
C ASP A 184 -10.46 -8.29 -16.96
N VAL A 185 -10.71 -7.06 -16.48
CA VAL A 185 -10.70 -6.75 -15.04
C VAL A 185 -11.95 -7.33 -14.40
N ALA A 186 -11.76 -8.25 -13.46
CA ALA A 186 -12.83 -8.90 -12.71
C ALA A 186 -12.94 -8.41 -11.26
N LYS A 187 -11.82 -7.95 -10.67
CA LYS A 187 -11.78 -7.50 -9.28
C LYS A 187 -10.89 -6.27 -9.14
N THR A 188 -11.32 -5.35 -8.30
CA THR A 188 -10.52 -4.21 -7.84
C THR A 188 -10.26 -4.38 -6.36
N GLU A 189 -8.98 -4.38 -5.97
CA GLU A 189 -8.55 -4.33 -4.58
C GLU A 189 -8.16 -2.89 -4.26
N ILE A 190 -8.82 -2.29 -3.27
CA ILE A 190 -8.59 -0.90 -2.88
C ILE A 190 -8.07 -0.88 -1.46
N THR A 191 -6.95 -0.19 -1.25
CA THR A 191 -6.33 -0.01 0.05
C THR A 191 -6.02 1.46 0.26
N ALA A 192 -6.23 1.95 1.48
CA ALA A 192 -5.80 3.27 1.89
C ALA A 192 -4.82 3.17 3.06
N ARG A 193 -3.85 4.09 3.10
CA ARG A 193 -2.76 4.10 4.08
C ARG A 193 -2.19 5.51 4.22
N THR A 194 -1.50 5.76 5.32
CA THR A 194 -0.78 7.03 5.51
C THR A 194 0.29 7.19 4.45
N TRP A 195 0.39 8.40 3.90
CA TRP A 195 1.46 8.77 2.99
C TRP A 195 2.75 9.08 3.75
N GLY A 196 3.89 8.63 3.22
CA GLY A 196 5.21 8.98 3.72
C GLY A 196 6.16 7.79 3.86
N SER A 197 7.44 8.05 3.66
CA SER A 197 8.52 7.06 3.71
C SER A 197 8.88 6.58 5.13
N THR A 198 8.25 7.16 6.16
CA THR A 198 8.36 6.74 7.57
C THR A 198 7.00 6.31 8.10
N GLY A 199 6.99 5.39 9.06
CA GLY A 199 5.80 4.91 9.75
C GLY A 199 5.25 5.88 10.79
N ARG A 200 5.92 7.02 11.04
CA ARG A 200 5.51 8.00 12.07
C ARG A 200 4.07 8.48 11.91
N PRO A 201 3.59 8.88 10.71
CA PRO A 201 2.20 9.31 10.57
C PRO A 201 1.20 8.21 10.98
N TYR A 202 1.53 6.94 10.73
CA TYR A 202 0.66 5.83 11.10
C TYR A 202 0.70 5.53 12.60
N GLU A 203 1.87 5.66 13.21
CA GLU A 203 2.04 5.54 14.65
C GLU A 203 1.35 6.67 15.41
N ASP A 204 1.42 7.91 14.94
CA ASP A 204 0.75 9.05 15.56
C ASP A 204 -0.77 8.83 15.60
N LEU A 205 -1.35 8.30 14.51
CA LEU A 205 -2.76 7.89 14.48
C LEU A 205 -3.07 6.76 15.46
N ALA A 206 -2.23 5.72 15.49
CA ALA A 206 -2.41 4.60 16.41
C ALA A 206 -2.28 5.04 17.89
N LEU A 207 -1.42 6.02 18.18
CA LEU A 207 -1.27 6.63 19.51
C LEU A 207 -2.48 7.48 19.88
N GLY A 208 -3.11 8.15 18.92
CA GLY A 208 -4.36 8.88 19.10
C GLY A 208 -5.57 7.97 19.40
N GLY A 209 -5.45 6.66 19.16
CA GLY A 209 -6.47 5.66 19.49
C GLY A 209 -7.47 5.39 18.36
N ALA A 210 -8.04 4.18 18.37
CA ALA A 210 -9.01 3.72 17.36
C ALA A 210 -10.46 4.02 17.75
N VAL A 211 -11.36 4.02 16.75
CA VAL A 211 -12.81 4.24 16.86
C VAL A 211 -13.56 3.08 16.18
N PRO A 212 -14.64 2.54 16.80
CA PRO A 212 -15.15 2.89 18.12
C PRO A 212 -14.20 2.43 19.23
N VAL A 213 -14.13 3.19 20.33
CA VAL A 213 -13.52 2.68 21.56
C VAL A 213 -14.37 1.49 21.99
N HIS A 214 -13.80 0.29 22.02
CA HIS A 214 -14.49 -0.88 22.53
C HIS A 214 -14.77 -0.66 24.03
N THR A 215 -15.95 -0.12 24.35
CA THR A 215 -16.46 0.08 25.71
C THR A 215 -17.19 -1.15 26.24
N VAL A 216 -17.37 -2.17 25.40
CA VAL A 216 -17.97 -3.44 25.81
C VAL A 216 -16.97 -4.18 26.69
N LYS A 217 -17.35 -4.38 27.95
CA LYS A 217 -16.57 -5.18 28.91
C LYS A 217 -16.23 -6.54 28.28
N PRO A 218 -14.94 -6.96 28.28
CA PRO A 218 -14.57 -8.28 27.80
C PRO A 218 -15.42 -9.36 28.47
N LYS A 219 -16.01 -10.24 27.66
CA LYS A 219 -16.75 -11.42 28.15
C LYS A 219 -15.82 -12.61 28.41
N SER A 220 -14.56 -12.50 28.02
CA SER A 220 -13.54 -13.49 28.34
C SER A 220 -13.24 -13.44 29.84
N ASP A 221 -13.08 -14.60 30.45
CA ASP A 221 -12.57 -14.70 31.81
C ASP A 221 -11.23 -13.97 31.94
N GLN A 222 -10.96 -13.43 33.13
CA GLN A 222 -9.66 -12.83 33.41
C GLN A 222 -8.57 -13.88 33.15
N PHE A 223 -7.53 -13.48 32.42
CA PHE A 223 -6.34 -14.33 32.28
C PHE A 223 -5.86 -14.71 33.68
N GLN A 224 -5.70 -16.00 33.96
CA GLN A 224 -5.24 -16.48 35.26
C GLN A 224 -3.80 -16.05 35.58
N GLU A 225 -3.02 -15.72 34.56
CA GLU A 225 -1.65 -15.23 34.70
C GLU A 225 -1.45 -14.01 33.79
N ASP A 226 -1.04 -12.89 34.40
CA ASP A 226 -0.55 -11.73 33.68
C ASP A 226 0.93 -11.97 33.33
N ARG A 227 1.23 -12.12 32.03
CA ARG A 227 2.59 -12.40 31.53
C ARG A 227 3.57 -11.24 31.78
N SER A 228 3.10 -10.13 32.35
CA SER A 228 3.87 -8.92 32.65
C SER A 228 4.46 -8.89 34.07
N THR A 229 3.98 -9.74 35.00
CA THR A 229 4.31 -9.67 36.43
C THR A 229 5.16 -10.84 36.95
N GLN A 230 5.94 -11.49 36.08
CA GLN A 230 7.07 -12.29 36.57
C GLN A 230 8.19 -11.35 37.02
N VAL A 231 8.06 -10.84 38.25
CA VAL A 231 9.18 -10.29 39.01
C VAL A 231 10.16 -11.44 39.21
N VAL A 232 11.31 -11.33 38.54
CA VAL A 232 12.47 -12.20 38.77
C VAL A 232 12.99 -11.93 40.17
N SER A 233 12.70 -12.82 41.12
CA SER A 233 13.36 -12.95 42.42
C SER A 233 12.94 -14.31 43.00
N VAL A 234 13.79 -15.27 43.35
CA VAL A 234 15.16 -15.31 43.92
C VAL A 234 15.77 -16.71 43.61
N PRO A 235 17.09 -16.88 43.46
CA PRO A 235 17.72 -18.20 43.29
C PRO A 235 17.75 -18.99 44.61
N LYS A 236 17.43 -20.28 44.57
CA LYS A 236 17.70 -21.19 45.69
C LYS A 236 19.18 -21.56 45.72
N GLN A 237 19.77 -21.43 46.91
CA GLN A 237 21.08 -21.96 47.31
C GLN A 237 21.10 -23.49 47.25
#